data_AF-A0A5S9M8L8-F1
#
_entry.id   AF-A0A5S9M8L8-F1
#
_cell.length_a   1.000
_cell.length_b   1.000
_cell.length_c   1.000
_cell.angle_alpha   90.00
_cell.angle_beta   90.00
_cell.angle_gamma   90.00
#
_symmetry.space_group_name_H-M   'P 1'
#
loop_
_entity.id
_entity.type
_entity.pdbx_description
1 polymer ?
#
loop_
_entity_poly.entity_id
_entity_poly.type
_entity_poly.pdbx_seq_one_letter_code
_entity_poly.pdbx_strand_id
1 'polypeptide(L)'
;MIFDFQRYACISFQEPKALEQNLTMHLIPAYYRLIYHISMINELTDSIKKAQPEVFEITQKVACHLEKAACSKLSDHEIAYLAMHFGSWMRREGISSIARRSVYIVCGEGIGTSNMLKTQLLELIGYIEVRGLLSKRAYEELAAVDADFVVSTTPISFKGKPVHLVHPILTAYEKKKHYFNTEKAQKRRLTRSM
;
A
#
# COMPACT_ATOMS: atom_id res chain seq x y z
N MET A 1 -6.72 -2.69 -10.08
CA MET A 1 -6.91 -1.43 -9.33
C MET A 1 -7.03 -1.64 -7.81
N ILE A 2 -8.06 -2.31 -7.29
CA ILE A 2 -8.26 -2.49 -5.82
C ILE A 2 -7.06 -3.18 -5.14
N PHE A 3 -6.55 -4.26 -5.73
CA PHE A 3 -5.40 -4.99 -5.20
C PHE A 3 -4.17 -4.07 -5.00
N ASP A 4 -3.85 -3.24 -6.01
CA ASP A 4 -2.73 -2.32 -5.92
C ASP A 4 -3.02 -1.18 -4.95
N PHE A 5 -4.27 -0.73 -4.82
CA PHE A 5 -4.64 0.28 -3.83
C PHE A 5 -4.36 -0.25 -2.43
N GLN A 6 -4.85 -1.44 -2.10
CA GLN A 6 -4.59 -2.10 -0.82
C GLN A 6 -3.10 -2.28 -0.54
N ARG A 7 -2.34 -2.65 -1.58
CA ARG A 7 -0.90 -2.84 -1.48
C ARG A 7 -0.16 -1.51 -1.23
N TYR A 8 -0.51 -0.45 -1.97
CA TYR A 8 0.09 0.87 -1.78
C TYR A 8 -0.32 1.55 -0.47
N ALA A 9 -1.55 1.29 -0.01
CA ALA A 9 -2.07 1.82 1.24
C ALA A 9 -1.66 0.99 2.46
N CYS A 10 -1.15 -0.22 2.26
CA CYS A 10 -0.90 -1.18 3.34
C CYS A 10 -2.16 -1.45 4.19
N ILE A 11 -3.31 -1.59 3.53
CA ILE A 11 -4.62 -1.88 4.16
C ILE A 11 -5.25 -3.14 3.56
N SER A 12 -6.25 -3.70 4.24
CA SER A 12 -7.11 -4.74 3.68
C SER A 12 -8.54 -4.26 3.66
N PHE A 13 -9.18 -4.31 2.48
CA PHE A 13 -10.63 -4.22 2.43
C PHE A 13 -11.23 -5.55 2.89
N GLN A 14 -12.29 -5.49 3.68
CA GLN A 14 -13.03 -6.65 4.19
C GLN A 14 -13.98 -7.21 3.13
N GLU A 15 -14.57 -6.33 2.31
CA GLU A 15 -15.55 -6.69 1.28
C GLU A 15 -15.06 -6.35 -0.16
N PRO A 16 -13.93 -6.91 -0.63
CA PRO A 16 -13.31 -6.49 -1.90
C PRO A 16 -14.20 -6.71 -3.13
N LYS A 17 -15.08 -7.73 -3.12
CA LYS A 17 -16.04 -7.97 -4.20
C LYS A 17 -17.13 -6.90 -4.25
N ALA A 18 -17.60 -6.43 -3.09
CA ALA A 18 -18.61 -5.39 -3.03
C ALA A 18 -18.00 -4.02 -3.41
N LEU A 19 -16.74 -3.77 -3.02
CA LEU A 19 -15.98 -2.62 -3.50
C LEU A 19 -15.79 -2.65 -5.01
N GLU A 20 -15.50 -3.82 -5.58
CA GLU A 20 -15.37 -3.98 -7.04
C GLU A 20 -16.68 -3.63 -7.75
N GLN A 21 -17.82 -4.12 -7.28
CA GLN A 21 -19.13 -3.77 -7.83
C GLN A 21 -19.40 -2.26 -7.70
N ASN A 22 -19.12 -1.68 -6.54
CA ASN A 22 -19.30 -0.25 -6.29
C ASN A 22 -18.42 0.60 -7.22
N LEU A 23 -17.12 0.32 -7.30
CA LEU A 23 -16.20 1.04 -8.18
C LEU A 23 -16.56 0.85 -9.65
N THR A 24 -17.02 -0.32 -10.07
CA THR A 24 -17.38 -0.59 -11.47
C THR A 24 -18.50 0.35 -11.95
N MET A 25 -19.48 0.65 -11.10
CA MET A 25 -20.53 1.63 -11.41
C MET A 25 -20.00 3.03 -11.71
N HIS A 26 -18.80 3.37 -11.22
CA HIS A 26 -18.16 4.66 -11.41
C HIS A 26 -17.05 4.64 -12.46
N LEU A 27 -16.35 3.51 -12.61
CA LEU A 27 -15.29 3.29 -13.58
C LEU A 27 -15.82 3.18 -15.00
N ILE A 28 -16.97 2.53 -15.23
CA ILE A 28 -17.55 2.41 -16.58
C ILE A 28 -17.88 3.80 -17.15
N PRO A 29 -18.62 4.70 -16.45
CA PRO A 29 -18.82 6.06 -16.93
C PRO A 29 -17.51 6.84 -17.10
N ALA A 30 -16.55 6.69 -16.18
CA ALA A 30 -15.24 7.36 -16.30
C ALA A 30 -14.47 6.91 -17.54
N TYR A 31 -14.47 5.61 -17.83
CA TYR A 31 -13.89 5.05 -19.05
C TYR A 31 -14.48 5.70 -20.31
N TYR A 32 -15.82 5.79 -20.39
CA TYR A 32 -16.47 6.41 -21.54
C TYR A 32 -16.16 7.90 -21.67
N ARG A 33 -16.11 8.64 -20.55
CA ARG A 33 -15.66 10.04 -20.57
C ARG A 33 -14.24 10.17 -21.13
N LEU A 34 -13.33 9.27 -20.75
CA LEU A 34 -11.94 9.30 -21.24
C LEU A 34 -11.84 9.03 -22.74
N ILE A 35 -12.50 7.98 -23.25
CA ILE A 35 -12.39 7.61 -24.68
C ILE A 35 -13.16 8.56 -25.61
N TYR A 36 -14.18 9.25 -25.10
CA TYR A 36 -14.88 10.30 -25.83
C TYR A 36 -14.33 11.70 -25.56
N HIS A 37 -13.23 11.81 -24.80
CA HIS A 37 -12.59 13.08 -24.43
C HIS A 37 -13.55 14.09 -23.76
N ILE A 38 -14.52 13.59 -23.01
CA ILE A 38 -15.46 14.40 -22.24
C ILE A 38 -14.74 14.83 -20.95
N SER A 39 -14.54 16.12 -20.81
CA SER A 39 -13.93 16.69 -19.60
C SER A 39 -14.94 16.70 -18.45
N MET A 40 -14.49 16.28 -17.28
CA MET A 40 -15.25 16.35 -16.04
C MET A 40 -14.54 17.29 -15.06
N ILE A 41 -15.32 18.18 -14.45
CA ILE A 41 -14.84 19.08 -13.39
C ILE A 41 -15.41 18.58 -12.07
N ASN A 42 -14.52 18.19 -11.17
CA ASN A 42 -14.84 17.91 -9.78
C ASN A 42 -14.48 19.13 -8.94
N GLU A 43 -15.47 19.89 -8.49
CA GLU A 43 -15.29 21.09 -7.65
C GLU A 43 -14.63 20.78 -6.31
N LEU A 44 -14.69 19.51 -5.87
CA LEU A 44 -14.09 19.06 -4.62
C LEU A 44 -12.62 18.63 -4.79
N THR A 45 -12.02 18.70 -5.98
CA THR A 45 -10.65 18.21 -6.21
C THR A 45 -9.65 18.76 -5.20
N ASP A 46 -9.60 20.07 -5.01
CA ASP A 46 -8.66 20.68 -4.07
C ASP A 46 -8.97 20.35 -2.62
N SER A 47 -10.26 20.25 -2.28
CA SER A 47 -10.71 19.84 -0.95
C SER A 47 -10.30 18.39 -0.64
N ILE A 48 -10.41 17.48 -1.62
CA ILE A 48 -10.02 16.08 -1.49
C ILE A 48 -8.50 15.96 -1.34
N LYS A 49 -7.74 16.66 -2.18
CA LYS A 49 -6.27 16.69 -2.08
C LYS A 49 -5.80 17.19 -0.70
N LYS A 50 -6.51 18.12 -0.09
CA LYS A 50 -6.19 18.63 1.26
C LYS A 50 -6.67 17.71 2.38
N ALA A 51 -7.87 17.16 2.26
CA ALA A 51 -8.49 16.38 3.33
C ALA A 51 -7.98 14.93 3.40
N GLN A 52 -7.61 14.34 2.26
CA GLN A 52 -7.15 12.95 2.14
C GLN A 52 -6.02 12.84 1.09
N PRO A 53 -4.90 13.57 1.27
CA PRO A 53 -3.79 13.60 0.29
C PRO A 53 -3.28 12.19 -0.04
N GLU A 54 -3.19 11.32 0.96
CA GLU A 54 -2.70 9.96 0.84
C GLU A 54 -3.62 9.07 -0.01
N VAL A 55 -4.94 9.23 0.13
CA VAL A 55 -5.91 8.52 -0.71
C VAL A 55 -5.78 9.01 -2.16
N PHE A 56 -5.67 10.32 -2.37
CA PHE A 56 -5.51 10.90 -3.70
C PHE A 56 -4.23 10.41 -4.39
N GLU A 57 -3.08 10.46 -3.71
CA GLU A 57 -1.80 9.99 -4.24
C GLU A 57 -1.82 8.51 -4.61
N ILE A 58 -2.42 7.67 -3.75
CA ILE A 58 -2.51 6.23 -4.03
C ILE A 58 -3.50 5.98 -5.17
N THR A 59 -4.63 6.69 -5.21
CA THR A 59 -5.57 6.63 -6.33
C THR A 59 -4.89 7.00 -7.65
N GLN A 60 -4.06 8.05 -7.66
CA GLN A 60 -3.28 8.44 -8.84
C GLN A 60 -2.34 7.31 -9.30
N LYS A 61 -1.65 6.62 -8.37
CA LYS A 61 -0.79 5.48 -8.71
C LYS A 61 -1.57 4.33 -9.35
N VAL A 62 -2.76 4.02 -8.84
CA VAL A 62 -3.58 2.90 -9.37
C VAL A 62 -4.44 3.28 -10.57
N ALA A 63 -4.63 4.58 -10.84
CA ALA A 63 -5.34 5.08 -12.00
C ALA A 63 -4.72 4.59 -13.32
N CYS A 64 -3.42 4.25 -13.33
CA CYS A 64 -2.74 3.70 -14.49
C CYS A 64 -3.44 2.49 -15.13
N HIS A 65 -4.23 1.72 -14.37
CA HIS A 65 -5.04 0.63 -14.92
C HIS A 65 -6.14 1.15 -15.85
N LEU A 66 -6.85 2.19 -15.44
CA LEU A 66 -7.88 2.82 -16.25
C LEU A 66 -7.25 3.60 -17.41
N GLU A 67 -6.15 4.30 -17.16
CA GLU A 67 -5.44 5.04 -18.22
C GLU A 67 -4.98 4.13 -19.36
N LYS A 68 -4.46 2.95 -19.02
CA LYS A 68 -4.06 1.94 -20.01
C LYS A 68 -5.24 1.39 -20.79
N ALA A 69 -6.36 1.12 -20.11
CA ALA A 69 -7.56 0.62 -20.76
C ALA A 69 -8.16 1.65 -21.71
N ALA A 70 -8.15 2.93 -21.34
CA ALA A 70 -8.69 4.04 -22.12
C ALA A 70 -7.69 4.64 -23.11
N CYS A 71 -6.43 4.21 -23.09
CA CYS A 71 -5.32 4.85 -23.81
C CYS A 71 -5.27 6.38 -23.61
N SER A 72 -5.63 6.85 -22.41
CA SER A 72 -5.81 8.27 -22.09
C SER A 72 -5.44 8.56 -20.64
N LYS A 73 -4.90 9.74 -20.37
CA LYS A 73 -4.52 10.16 -19.01
C LYS A 73 -5.72 10.66 -18.23
N LEU A 74 -5.81 10.30 -16.95
CA LEU A 74 -6.83 10.87 -16.07
C LEU A 74 -6.41 12.28 -15.65
N SER A 75 -7.36 13.20 -15.64
CA SER A 75 -7.18 14.49 -14.98
C SER A 75 -7.23 14.35 -13.47
N ASP A 76 -6.76 15.37 -12.76
CA ASP A 76 -6.89 15.43 -11.30
C ASP A 76 -8.35 15.39 -10.83
N HIS A 77 -9.31 15.86 -11.64
CA HIS A 77 -10.73 15.77 -11.33
C HIS A 77 -11.24 14.33 -11.36
N GLU A 78 -10.85 13.54 -12.37
CA GLU A 78 -11.17 12.11 -12.44
C GLU A 78 -10.48 11.34 -11.31
N ILE A 79 -9.22 11.63 -11.00
CA ILE A 79 -8.50 11.03 -9.87
C ILE A 79 -9.21 11.36 -8.55
N ALA A 80 -9.58 12.63 -8.33
CA ALA A 80 -10.30 13.05 -7.14
C ALA A 80 -11.65 12.32 -7.02
N TYR A 81 -12.38 12.17 -8.12
CA TYR A 81 -13.64 11.42 -8.15
C TYR A 81 -13.45 9.96 -7.74
N LEU A 82 -12.44 9.28 -8.26
CA LEU A 82 -12.11 7.90 -7.83
C LEU A 82 -11.63 7.84 -6.37
N ALA A 83 -10.88 8.84 -5.92
CA ALA A 83 -10.38 8.93 -4.55
C ALA A 83 -11.54 9.07 -3.56
N MET A 84 -12.60 9.80 -3.90
CA MET A 84 -13.83 9.86 -3.09
C MET A 84 -14.44 8.49 -2.85
N HIS A 85 -14.47 7.62 -3.86
CA HIS A 85 -15.05 6.28 -3.75
C HIS A 85 -14.19 5.34 -2.92
N PHE A 86 -12.86 5.41 -3.07
CA PHE A 86 -11.97 4.69 -2.15
C PHE A 86 -12.11 5.19 -0.72
N GLY A 87 -12.08 6.51 -0.51
CA GLY A 87 -12.19 7.12 0.81
C GLY A 87 -13.56 6.89 1.47
N SER A 88 -14.65 6.82 0.71
CA SER A 88 -15.97 6.46 1.23
C SER A 88 -16.03 5.00 1.66
N TRP A 89 -15.46 4.09 0.86
CA TRP A 89 -15.40 2.66 1.20
C TRP A 89 -14.52 2.39 2.40
N MET A 90 -13.36 3.06 2.48
CA MET A 90 -12.49 3.01 3.66
C MET A 90 -13.26 3.39 4.94
N ARG A 91 -14.00 4.50 4.92
CA ARG A 91 -14.81 4.93 6.07
C ARG A 91 -15.91 3.93 6.42
N ARG A 92 -16.57 3.35 5.41
CA ARG A 92 -17.57 2.28 5.61
C ARG A 92 -16.98 1.10 6.37
N GLU A 93 -15.74 0.73 6.08
CA GLU A 93 -15.04 -0.37 6.75
C GLU A 93 -14.27 0.05 8.02
N GLY A 94 -14.47 1.27 8.51
CA GLY A 94 -13.83 1.77 9.74
C GLY A 94 -12.34 2.15 9.57
N ILE A 95 -11.84 2.24 8.34
CA ILE A 95 -10.50 2.70 8.03
C ILE A 95 -10.53 4.23 7.97
N SER A 96 -10.14 4.88 9.07
CA SER A 96 -10.22 6.34 9.23
C SER A 96 -9.13 7.11 8.49
N SER A 97 -7.95 6.50 8.28
CA SER A 97 -6.82 7.13 7.60
C SER A 97 -5.83 6.10 7.08
N ILE A 98 -5.08 6.42 6.02
CA ILE A 98 -3.92 5.61 5.60
C ILE A 98 -2.70 6.11 6.39
N ALA A 99 -2.33 5.40 7.45
CA ALA A 99 -1.13 5.71 8.20
C ALA A 99 0.11 5.24 7.43
N ARG A 100 1.12 6.11 7.31
CA ARG A 100 2.42 5.76 6.75
C ARG A 100 3.12 4.79 7.70
N ARG A 101 3.23 3.52 7.31
CA ARG A 101 3.78 2.47 8.18
C ARG A 101 5.30 2.58 8.25
N SER A 102 5.84 2.54 9.46
CA SER A 102 7.27 2.59 9.73
C SER A 102 7.90 1.19 9.64
N VAL A 103 9.08 1.07 9.03
CA VAL A 103 9.75 -0.21 8.79
C VAL A 103 11.26 -0.13 9.03
N TYR A 104 11.80 -1.17 9.67
CA TYR A 104 13.23 -1.48 9.59
C TYR A 104 13.51 -2.53 8.52
N ILE A 105 14.60 -2.34 7.79
CA ILE A 105 15.11 -3.33 6.84
C ILE A 105 16.41 -3.90 7.41
N VAL A 106 16.42 -5.20 7.66
CA VAL A 106 17.58 -5.92 8.19
C VAL A 106 18.17 -6.80 7.09
N CYS A 107 19.44 -6.59 6.76
CA CYS A 107 20.10 -7.31 5.67
C CYS A 107 21.51 -7.74 6.11
N GLY A 108 21.86 -8.99 5.84
CA GLY A 108 23.18 -9.57 6.17
C GLY A 108 24.23 -9.32 5.09
N GLU A 109 23.80 -9.00 3.87
CA GLU A 109 24.58 -9.01 2.63
C GLU A 109 25.13 -7.64 2.25
N GLY A 110 25.14 -6.68 3.18
CA GLY A 110 25.77 -5.36 3.01
C GLY A 110 24.84 -4.24 2.53
N ILE A 111 25.41 -3.03 2.43
CA ILE A 111 24.65 -1.79 2.22
C ILE A 111 24.02 -1.69 0.81
N GLY A 112 24.69 -2.22 -0.22
CA GLY A 112 24.16 -2.24 -1.58
C GLY A 112 22.87 -3.04 -1.69
N THR A 113 22.90 -4.26 -1.13
CA THR A 113 21.74 -5.16 -1.07
C THR A 113 20.60 -4.57 -0.22
N SER A 114 20.95 -3.93 0.91
CA SER A 114 19.98 -3.24 1.77
C SER A 114 19.25 -2.11 1.03
N ASN A 115 19.99 -1.30 0.28
CA ASN A 115 19.41 -0.22 -0.53
C ASN A 115 18.56 -0.74 -1.68
N MET A 116 18.98 -1.83 -2.33
CA MET A 116 18.18 -2.49 -3.36
C MET A 116 16.83 -2.99 -2.80
N LEU A 117 16.84 -3.64 -1.63
CA LEU A 117 15.61 -4.06 -0.97
C LEU A 117 14.74 -2.87 -0.56
N LYS A 118 15.34 -1.79 -0.04
CA LYS A 118 14.64 -0.53 0.25
C LYS A 118 13.92 0.02 -0.98
N THR A 119 14.61 0.14 -2.11
CA THR A 119 14.01 0.63 -3.36
C THR A 119 12.84 -0.26 -3.79
N GLN A 120 13.04 -1.58 -3.81
CA GLN A 120 11.97 -2.51 -4.16
C GLN A 120 10.76 -2.39 -3.22
N LEU A 121 10.95 -2.19 -1.91
CA LEU A 121 9.85 -2.01 -0.95
C LEU A 121 9.12 -0.68 -1.15
N LEU A 122 9.85 0.41 -1.44
CA LEU A 122 9.25 1.71 -1.74
C LEU A 122 8.43 1.68 -3.02
N GLU A 123 8.90 0.99 -4.06
CA GLU A 123 8.13 0.76 -5.29
C GLU A 123 6.92 -0.16 -5.05
N LEU A 124 7.08 -1.14 -4.15
CA LEU A 124 6.06 -2.12 -3.87
C LEU A 124 4.90 -1.54 -3.06
N ILE A 125 5.20 -0.88 -1.95
CA ILE A 125 4.23 -0.47 -0.93
C ILE A 125 3.98 1.02 -1.01
N GLY A 126 4.86 1.85 -1.57
CA GLY A 126 4.59 3.26 -1.92
C GLY A 126 4.32 4.24 -0.76
N TYR A 127 3.87 3.77 0.40
CA TYR A 127 3.44 4.57 1.55
C TYR A 127 3.99 4.01 2.87
N ILE A 128 5.30 3.80 2.90
CA ILE A 128 6.08 3.37 4.07
C ILE A 128 7.11 4.44 4.46
N GLU A 129 7.51 4.44 5.73
CA GLU A 129 8.60 5.20 6.30
C GLU A 129 9.73 4.24 6.67
N VAL A 130 10.88 4.32 6.00
CA VAL A 130 12.02 3.44 6.30
C VAL A 130 12.83 4.08 7.43
N ARG A 131 12.69 3.55 8.65
CA ARG A 131 13.36 4.03 9.87
C ARG A 131 14.86 3.79 9.88
N GLY A 132 15.30 2.71 9.22
CA GLY A 132 16.71 2.40 9.11
C GLY A 132 17.01 1.15 8.30
N LEU A 133 18.25 1.09 7.83
CA LEU A 133 18.86 -0.09 7.25
C LEU A 133 19.85 -0.64 8.28
N LEU A 134 19.62 -1.85 8.77
CA LEU A 134 20.39 -2.43 9.86
C LEU A 134 21.08 -3.72 9.40
N SER A 135 22.28 -3.96 9.92
CA SER A 135 22.82 -5.32 9.93
C SER A 135 22.06 -6.16 10.96
N LYS A 136 22.15 -7.49 10.85
CA LYS A 136 21.61 -8.38 11.88
C LYS A 136 22.15 -8.01 13.27
N ARG A 137 23.46 -7.78 13.38
CA ARG A 137 24.10 -7.41 14.65
C ARG A 137 23.49 -6.14 15.25
N ALA A 138 23.38 -5.07 14.46
CA ALA A 138 22.81 -3.81 14.93
C ALA A 138 21.34 -3.97 15.36
N TYR A 139 20.57 -4.78 14.63
CA TYR A 139 19.21 -5.12 15.04
C TYR A 139 19.16 -5.88 16.37
N GLU A 140 20.05 -6.86 16.58
CA GLU A 140 20.11 -7.63 17.84
C GLU A 140 20.49 -6.76 19.05
N GLU A 141 21.28 -5.70 18.84
CA GLU A 141 21.67 -4.74 19.88
C GLU A 141 20.54 -3.76 20.27
N LEU A 142 19.48 -3.61 19.47
CA LEU A 142 18.35 -2.74 19.81
C LEU A 142 17.61 -3.21 21.07
N ALA A 143 17.36 -2.32 22.03
CA ALA A 143 16.54 -2.65 23.19
C ALA A 143 15.07 -2.93 22.81
N ALA A 144 14.54 -2.19 21.83
CA ALA A 144 13.19 -2.32 21.31
C ALA A 144 13.12 -1.93 19.82
N VAL A 145 12.04 -2.33 19.16
CA VAL A 145 11.77 -2.00 17.75
C VAL A 145 10.68 -0.92 17.70
N ASP A 146 11.06 0.32 17.39
CA ASP A 146 10.19 1.49 17.24
C ASP A 146 9.65 1.65 15.80
N ALA A 147 9.37 0.52 15.15
CA ALA A 147 8.74 0.46 13.84
C ALA A 147 7.43 -0.36 13.91
N ASP A 148 6.56 -0.21 12.91
CA ASP A 148 5.35 -1.03 12.78
C ASP A 148 5.70 -2.48 12.46
N PHE A 149 6.75 -2.72 11.66
CA PHE A 149 7.23 -4.04 11.29
C PHE A 149 8.70 -4.04 10.84
N VAL A 150 9.26 -5.24 10.65
CA VAL A 150 10.62 -5.47 10.18
C VAL A 150 10.59 -6.32 8.92
N VAL A 151 11.41 -5.97 7.92
CA VAL A 151 11.72 -6.82 6.77
C VAL A 151 13.13 -7.31 6.90
N SER A 152 13.35 -8.62 6.82
CA SER A 152 14.67 -9.20 6.99
C SER A 152 15.02 -10.14 5.84
N THR A 153 16.29 -10.16 5.43
CA THR A 153 16.82 -11.19 4.51
C THR A 153 17.36 -12.42 5.24
N THR A 154 17.50 -12.33 6.56
CA THR A 154 18.07 -13.37 7.41
C THR A 154 17.22 -13.57 8.68
N PRO A 155 17.21 -14.76 9.31
CA PRO A 155 16.53 -14.94 10.59
C PRO A 155 17.08 -14.00 11.68
N ILE A 156 16.17 -13.35 12.42
CA ILE A 156 16.47 -12.39 13.51
C ILE A 156 15.61 -12.68 14.74
N SER A 157 16.03 -12.19 15.90
CA SER A 157 15.25 -12.35 17.14
C SER A 157 13.93 -11.59 17.09
N PHE A 158 12.87 -12.20 17.64
CA PHE A 158 11.58 -11.55 17.76
C PHE A 158 11.58 -10.53 18.91
N LYS A 159 11.26 -9.28 18.61
CA LYS A 159 11.22 -8.17 19.57
C LYS A 159 9.83 -7.51 19.65
N GLY A 160 8.77 -8.30 19.57
CA GLY A 160 7.38 -7.84 19.72
C GLY A 160 6.74 -7.23 18.47
N LYS A 161 7.46 -7.13 17.35
CA LYS A 161 6.95 -6.60 16.07
C LYS A 161 6.91 -7.68 14.98
N PRO A 162 5.96 -7.60 14.02
CA PRO A 162 5.93 -8.49 12.87
C PRO A 162 7.26 -8.48 12.10
N VAL A 163 7.74 -9.67 11.72
CA VAL A 163 8.94 -9.84 10.91
C VAL A 163 8.58 -10.56 9.62
N HIS A 164 8.94 -9.96 8.48
CA HIS A 164 8.78 -10.54 7.15
C HIS A 164 10.15 -10.97 6.63
N LEU A 165 10.39 -12.28 6.64
CA LEU A 165 11.58 -12.86 6.02
C LEU A 165 11.38 -12.90 4.51
N VAL A 166 12.29 -12.29 3.75
CA VAL A 166 12.21 -12.17 2.29
C VAL A 166 13.56 -12.41 1.63
N HIS A 167 13.56 -12.66 0.32
CA HIS A 167 14.78 -12.61 -0.46
C HIS A 167 15.27 -11.16 -0.65
N PRO A 168 16.60 -10.93 -0.71
CA PRO A 168 17.14 -9.59 -0.95
C PRO A 168 16.69 -8.99 -2.29
N ILE A 169 16.53 -9.86 -3.30
CA ILE A 169 15.78 -9.56 -4.52
C ILE A 169 14.38 -10.15 -4.35
N LEU A 170 13.36 -9.28 -4.26
CA LEU A 170 12.00 -9.74 -4.00
C LEU A 170 11.49 -10.56 -5.20
N THR A 171 11.11 -11.80 -4.92
CA THR A 171 10.50 -12.71 -5.88
C THR A 171 9.11 -12.24 -6.31
N ALA A 172 8.62 -12.71 -7.45
CA ALA A 172 7.24 -12.43 -7.89
C ALA A 172 6.20 -12.86 -6.84
N TYR A 173 6.48 -13.94 -6.11
CA TYR A 173 5.63 -14.42 -5.03
C TYR A 173 5.59 -13.43 -3.85
N GLU A 174 6.74 -12.90 -3.44
CA GLU A 174 6.84 -11.89 -2.37
C GLU A 174 6.18 -10.57 -2.75
N LYS A 175 6.30 -10.18 -4.02
CA LYS A 175 5.64 -8.98 -4.56
C LYS A 175 4.11 -9.12 -4.65
N LYS A 176 3.59 -10.33 -4.79
CA LYS A 176 2.14 -10.60 -4.89
C LYS A 176 1.45 -10.86 -3.55
N LYS A 177 2.17 -11.37 -2.56
CA LYS A 177 1.58 -11.74 -1.27
C LYS A 177 1.44 -10.51 -0.37
N HIS A 178 0.33 -10.44 0.36
CA HIS A 178 0.00 -9.39 1.33
C HIS A 178 0.90 -9.40 2.58
N TYR A 179 2.23 -9.56 2.42
CA TYR A 179 3.16 -9.72 3.54
C TYR A 179 3.02 -8.58 4.54
N PHE A 180 2.89 -7.35 4.06
CA PHE A 180 2.91 -6.14 4.89
C PHE A 180 1.57 -5.78 5.55
N ASN A 181 0.50 -6.54 5.27
CA ASN A 181 -0.81 -6.28 5.85
C ASN A 181 -0.86 -6.87 7.27
N THR A 182 -0.52 -6.06 8.26
CA THR A 182 -0.25 -6.47 9.65
C THR A 182 -1.47 -7.07 10.36
N GLU A 183 -2.70 -6.79 9.92
CA GLU A 183 -3.92 -7.32 10.56
C GLU A 183 -4.07 -8.84 10.45
N LYS A 184 -3.66 -9.43 9.31
CA LYS A 184 -3.74 -10.89 9.13
C LYS A 184 -2.63 -11.65 9.87
N ALA A 185 -1.51 -10.98 10.19
CA ALA A 185 -0.40 -11.58 10.93
C ALA A 185 -0.74 -11.78 12.42
N GLN A 186 -1.55 -10.90 13.02
CA GLN A 186 -2.03 -11.05 14.40
C GLN A 186 -3.13 -12.10 14.55
N LYS A 187 -4.15 -12.11 13.67
CA LYS A 187 -5.28 -13.08 13.76
C LYS A 187 -4.88 -14.54 13.54
N ARG A 188 -3.86 -14.82 12.72
CA ARG A 188 -3.39 -16.20 12.43
C ARG A 188 -2.59 -16.85 13.56
N ARG A 189 -2.16 -16.11 14.58
CA ARG A 189 -1.41 -16.67 15.73
C ARG A 189 -2.26 -16.89 16.97
N LEU A 190 -3.30 -16.08 17.20
CA LEU A 190 -4.27 -16.31 18.29
C LEU A 190 -5.08 -17.61 18.10
N THR A 191 -5.24 -18.08 16.86
CA THR A 191 -5.88 -19.36 16.51
C THR A 191 -4.92 -20.56 16.52
N ARG A 192 -3.64 -20.35 16.84
CA ARG A 192 -2.64 -21.43 17.02
C ARG A 192 -2.16 -21.56 18.48
N SER A 193 -2.69 -20.73 19.37
CA SER A 193 -2.45 -20.79 20.82
C SER A 193 -3.72 -21.14 21.62
N MET A 194 -4.75 -21.63 20.93
CA MET A 194 -5.91 -22.34 21.48
C MET A 194 -5.96 -23.71 20.80
#